data_AF-A0A9C9Y623-F1
#
_entry.id   AF-A0A9C9Y623-F1
#
_cell.length_a   1.000
_cell.length_b   1.000
_cell.length_c   1.000
_cell.angle_alpha   90.00
_cell.angle_beta   90.00
_cell.angle_gamma   90.00
#
_symmetry.space_group_name_H-M   'P 1'
#
loop_
_entity.id
_entity.type
_entity.pdbx_description
1 polymer ?
#
loop_
_entity_poly.entity_id
_entity_poly.type
_entity_poly.pdbx_seq_one_letter_code
_entity_poly.pdbx_strand_id
1 'polypeptide(L)'
;MDFKKQLQNSVIQAVKVLYDKDIENVDFQETRKDFDGDITLVVFSLLRHIKGNPVEIGTKIGTYLKENDALVADFNVVKGFLNLVIKPDFFIKSFATIYNTSNFGLQPITSKEAVMVEYSSPNTNKPLHLGHIRNNLLGYAVAEIIKASGKKVYKTQIINDRGIHICKS
;
A
#
# COMPACT_ATOMS: atom_id res chain seq x y z
N MET A 1 9.75 2.79 2.35
CA MET A 1 9.82 3.19 3.76
C MET A 1 8.45 3.01 4.35
N ASP A 2 8.29 2.07 5.27
CA ASP A 2 6.99 1.80 5.88
C ASP A 2 6.98 2.29 7.33
N PHE A 3 6.65 3.57 7.51
CA PHE A 3 6.54 4.15 8.86
C PHE A 3 5.44 3.48 9.68
N LYS A 4 4.47 2.80 9.03
CA LYS A 4 3.42 2.08 9.74
C LYS A 4 4.01 0.96 10.58
N LYS A 5 5.05 0.26 10.10
CA LYS A 5 5.74 -0.76 10.87
C LYS A 5 6.48 -0.19 12.08
N GLN A 6 7.16 0.94 11.90
CA GLN A 6 7.80 1.64 13.03
C GLN A 6 6.75 2.07 14.06
N LEU A 7 5.68 2.71 13.60
CA LEU A 7 4.59 3.18 14.45
C LEU A 7 3.87 2.03 15.15
N GLN A 8 3.65 0.90 14.48
CA GLN A 8 3.13 -0.33 15.08
C GLN A 8 3.99 -0.76 16.27
N ASN A 9 5.31 -0.82 16.10
CA ASN A 9 6.22 -1.18 17.19
C ASN A 9 6.12 -0.17 18.34
N SER A 10 6.06 1.13 18.04
CA SER A 10 5.90 2.16 19.07
C SER A 10 4.59 2.04 19.85
N VAL A 11 3.48 1.70 19.18
CA VAL A 11 2.20 1.46 19.84
C VAL A 11 2.25 0.20 20.71
N ILE A 12 2.85 -0.89 20.23
CA ILE A 12 3.02 -2.12 21.02
C ILE A 12 3.84 -1.83 22.28
N GLN A 13 4.92 -1.06 22.17
CA GLN A 13 5.71 -0.63 23.33
C GLN A 13 4.91 0.27 24.27
N ALA A 14 4.13 1.23 23.75
CA ALA A 14 3.27 2.08 24.55
C ALA A 14 2.26 1.25 25.36
N VAL A 15 1.63 0.26 24.74
CA VAL A 15 0.68 -0.64 25.40
C VAL A 15 1.36 -1.47 26.47
N LYS A 16 2.56 -1.98 26.20
CA LYS A 16 3.35 -2.73 27.19
C LYS A 16 3.72 -1.88 28.40
N VAL A 17 4.22 -0.66 28.19
CA VAL A 17 4.64 0.24 29.29
C VAL A 17 3.44 0.74 30.10
N LEU A 18 2.34 1.12 29.44
CA LEU A 18 1.20 1.75 30.11
C LEU A 18 0.25 0.75 30.78
N TYR A 19 0.16 -0.48 30.26
CA TYR A 19 -0.86 -1.45 30.67
C TYR A 19 -0.31 -2.84 31.02
N ASP A 20 0.99 -3.08 30.86
CA ASP A 20 1.63 -4.39 31.08
C ASP A 20 0.93 -5.52 30.30
N LYS A 21 0.65 -5.23 29.02
CA LYS A 21 0.02 -6.17 28.08
C LYS A 21 0.89 -6.34 26.84
N ASP A 22 1.11 -7.60 26.48
CA ASP A 22 1.70 -7.96 25.20
C ASP A 22 0.60 -8.08 24.14
N ILE A 23 0.79 -7.35 23.04
CA ILE A 23 -0.07 -7.39 21.85
C ILE A 23 0.80 -7.63 20.62
N GLU A 24 0.29 -8.41 19.67
CA GLU A 24 1.05 -8.79 18.47
C GLU A 24 0.88 -7.79 17.34
N ASN A 25 -0.33 -7.27 17.15
CA ASN A 25 -0.69 -6.42 16.03
C ASN A 25 -1.66 -5.32 16.44
N VAL A 26 -1.66 -4.24 15.66
CA VAL A 26 -2.57 -3.11 15.80
C VAL A 26 -3.15 -2.73 14.44
N ASP A 27 -4.39 -2.26 14.45
CA ASP A 27 -5.09 -1.88 13.24
C ASP A 27 -4.98 -0.38 13.00
N PHE A 28 -4.42 -0.03 11.84
CA PHE A 28 -4.39 1.33 11.34
C PHE A 28 -5.33 1.52 10.16
N GLN A 29 -5.93 2.70 10.08
CA GLN A 29 -6.75 3.14 8.96
C GLN A 29 -6.33 4.55 8.51
N GLU A 30 -6.75 4.95 7.32
CA GLU A 30 -6.62 6.34 6.89
C GLU A 30 -7.46 7.25 7.78
N THR A 31 -6.88 8.39 8.17
CA THR A 31 -7.61 9.40 8.94
C THR A 31 -8.70 10.01 8.06
N ARG A 32 -9.90 10.16 8.62
CA ARG A 32 -11.00 10.82 7.92
C ARG A 32 -10.62 12.29 7.68
N LYS A 33 -10.96 12.82 6.51
CA LYS A 33 -10.68 14.21 6.10
C LYS A 33 -11.22 15.28 7.04
N ASP A 34 -12.18 14.95 7.89
CA ASP A 34 -12.78 15.85 8.88
C ASP A 34 -11.90 16.06 10.12
N PHE A 35 -10.80 15.30 10.27
CA PHE A 35 -9.91 15.35 11.42
C PHE A 35 -8.45 15.52 10.99
N ASP A 36 -7.68 16.20 11.82
CA ASP A 36 -6.24 16.31 11.62
C ASP A 36 -5.55 14.98 11.94
N GLY A 37 -4.73 14.49 11.01
CA GLY A 37 -3.97 13.25 11.17
C GLY A 37 -3.63 12.62 9.82
N ASP A 38 -2.51 11.92 9.78
CA ASP A 38 -2.06 11.17 8.60
C ASP A 38 -2.46 9.69 8.68
N ILE A 39 -2.60 9.18 9.92
CA ILE A 39 -2.96 7.80 10.19
C ILE A 39 -3.73 7.69 11.50
N THR A 40 -4.70 6.77 11.55
CA THR A 40 -5.54 6.57 12.73
C THR A 40 -5.36 5.17 13.29
N LEU A 41 -5.03 5.08 14.58
CA LEU A 41 -5.08 3.85 15.35
C LEU A 41 -6.53 3.58 15.81
N VAL A 42 -7.04 2.40 15.49
CA VAL A 42 -8.37 1.95 15.94
C VAL A 42 -8.27 1.38 17.35
N VAL A 43 -8.45 2.22 18.38
CA VAL A 43 -8.29 1.84 19.80
C VAL A 43 -9.25 0.72 20.21
N PHE A 44 -10.39 0.58 19.53
CA PHE A 44 -11.35 -0.50 19.78
C PHE A 44 -10.75 -1.90 19.64
N SER A 45 -9.76 -2.09 18.74
CA SER A 45 -9.05 -3.37 18.60
C SER A 45 -8.33 -3.77 19.89
N LEU A 46 -7.86 -2.78 20.66
CA LEU A 46 -7.12 -2.96 21.91
C LEU A 46 -8.02 -3.31 23.10
N LEU A 47 -9.34 -3.08 23.00
CA LEU A 47 -10.27 -3.33 24.11
C LEU A 47 -10.39 -4.81 24.48
N ARG A 48 -9.96 -5.71 23.58
CA ARG A 48 -9.85 -7.15 23.87
C ARG A 48 -8.75 -7.45 24.90
N HIS A 49 -7.75 -6.57 25.01
CA HIS A 49 -6.58 -6.74 25.86
C HIS A 49 -6.58 -5.77 27.06
N ILE A 50 -7.10 -4.55 26.84
CA ILE A 50 -7.11 -3.45 27.80
C ILE A 50 -8.56 -3.10 28.13
N LYS A 51 -8.92 -3.08 29.42
CA LYS A 51 -10.23 -2.60 29.87
C LYS A 51 -10.16 -1.10 30.15
N GLY A 52 -11.14 -0.35 29.66
CA GLY A 52 -11.25 1.08 29.98
C GLY A 52 -12.04 1.86 28.93
N ASN A 53 -12.13 3.17 29.15
CA ASN A 53 -12.73 4.09 28.20
C ASN A 53 -11.82 4.24 26.96
N PRO A 54 -12.31 3.98 25.73
CA PRO A 54 -11.51 4.09 24.51
C PRO A 54 -10.88 5.46 24.30
N VAL A 55 -11.54 6.53 24.75
CA VAL A 55 -11.00 7.89 24.64
C VAL A 55 -9.81 8.06 25.57
N GLU A 56 -9.89 7.60 26.81
CA GLU A 56 -8.79 7.67 27.77
C GLU A 56 -7.60 6.81 27.34
N ILE A 57 -7.87 5.60 26.82
CA ILE A 57 -6.81 4.72 26.29
C ILE A 57 -6.13 5.39 25.10
N GLY A 58 -6.91 5.92 24.15
CA GLY A 58 -6.38 6.67 23.01
C GLY A 58 -5.53 7.84 23.45
N THR A 59 -5.96 8.62 24.45
CA THR A 59 -5.23 9.78 24.94
C THR A 59 -3.91 9.37 25.61
N LYS A 60 -3.92 8.33 26.46
CA LYS A 60 -2.70 7.83 27.11
C LYS A 60 -1.67 7.33 26.10
N ILE A 61 -2.11 6.54 25.11
CA ILE A 61 -1.24 6.05 24.04
C ILE A 61 -0.73 7.22 23.20
N GLY A 62 -1.60 8.16 22.80
CA GLY A 62 -1.23 9.34 22.03
C GLY A 62 -0.18 10.21 22.74
N THR A 63 -0.38 10.49 24.02
CA THR A 63 0.58 11.25 24.84
C THR A 63 1.93 10.53 24.91
N TYR A 64 1.93 9.23 25.20
CA TYR A 64 3.16 8.44 25.23
C TYR A 64 3.91 8.50 23.89
N LEU A 65 3.20 8.34 22.77
CA LEU A 65 3.81 8.40 21.44
C LEU A 65 4.37 9.78 21.11
N LYS A 66 3.66 10.85 21.47
CA LYS A 66 4.15 12.23 21.27
C LYS A 66 5.44 12.51 22.05
N GLU A 67 5.58 11.95 23.24
CA GLU A 67 6.75 12.15 24.11
C GLU A 67 7.92 11.22 23.77
N ASN A 68 7.65 10.00 23.30
CA ASN A 68 8.66 8.95 23.19
C ASN A 68 8.97 8.51 21.74
N ASP A 69 8.12 8.86 20.77
CA ASP A 69 8.35 8.54 19.36
C ASP A 69 8.73 9.79 18.57
N ALA A 70 9.94 9.78 18.00
CA ALA A 70 10.41 10.86 17.16
C ALA A 70 9.54 11.08 15.90
N LEU A 71 8.72 10.11 15.50
CA LEU A 71 7.84 10.17 14.34
C LEU A 71 6.58 11.02 14.57
N VAL A 72 6.05 11.06 15.78
CA VAL A 72 4.74 11.67 16.08
C VAL A 72 4.92 13.16 16.44
N ALA A 73 4.23 14.03 15.71
CA ALA A 73 4.20 15.48 15.95
C ALA A 73 3.11 15.84 16.97
N ASP A 74 1.91 15.31 16.74
CA ASP A 74 0.75 15.56 17.57
C ASP A 74 -0.31 14.46 17.41
N PHE A 75 -1.38 14.55 18.18
CA PHE A 75 -2.51 13.62 18.05
C PHE A 75 -3.83 14.26 18.50
N ASN A 76 -4.94 13.65 18.10
CA ASN A 76 -6.25 13.90 18.69
C ASN A 76 -7.03 12.59 18.80
N VAL A 77 -7.99 12.55 19.72
CA VAL A 77 -8.81 11.37 19.98
C VAL A 77 -10.27 11.70 19.79
N VAL A 78 -10.91 11.02 18.83
CA VAL A 78 -12.33 11.21 18.52
C VAL A 78 -13.05 9.90 18.66
N LYS A 79 -13.93 9.77 19.68
CA LYS A 79 -14.75 8.58 19.92
C LYS A 79 -13.95 7.26 19.88
N GLY A 80 -12.74 7.22 20.44
CA GLY A 80 -11.90 6.01 20.44
C GLY A 80 -11.10 5.77 19.15
N PHE A 81 -11.04 6.74 18.25
CA PHE A 81 -10.08 6.78 17.15
C PHE A 81 -8.95 7.73 17.52
N LEU A 82 -7.73 7.21 17.64
CA LEU A 82 -6.53 8.00 17.89
C LEU A 82 -5.93 8.42 16.55
N ASN A 83 -6.15 9.66 16.15
CA ASN A 83 -5.60 10.25 14.93
C ASN A 83 -4.21 10.81 15.24
N LEU A 84 -3.21 10.39 14.47
CA LEU A 84 -1.81 10.73 14.69
C LEU A 84 -1.33 11.64 13.55
N VAL A 85 -0.69 12.74 13.93
CA VAL A 85 0.00 13.65 13.01
C VAL A 85 1.48 13.28 13.01
N ILE A 86 2.02 12.99 11.84
CA ILE A 86 3.41 12.60 11.64
C ILE A 86 4.26 13.84 11.39
N LYS A 87 5.49 13.87 11.90
CA LYS A 87 6.39 15.01 11.71
C LYS A 87 6.67 15.24 10.22
N PRO A 88 6.55 16.49 9.72
CA PRO A 88 6.85 16.82 8.32
C PRO A 88 8.25 16.39 7.87
N ASP A 89 9.24 16.46 8.76
CA ASP A 89 10.62 16.02 8.53
C ASP A 89 10.71 14.58 8.03
N PHE A 90 9.83 13.69 8.49
CA PHE A 90 9.79 12.31 8.03
C PHE A 90 9.43 12.25 6.54
N PHE A 91 8.40 12.97 6.12
CA PHE A 91 7.96 13.02 4.73
C PHE A 91 9.00 13.69 3.83
N ILE A 92 9.63 14.78 4.29
CA ILE A 92 10.69 15.47 3.54
C ILE A 92 11.87 14.54 3.31
N LYS A 93 12.34 13.83 4.35
CA LYS A 93 13.43 12.84 4.23
C LYS A 93 13.06 11.67 3.32
N SER A 94 11.82 11.19 3.43
CA SER A 94 11.30 10.13 2.56
C SER A 94 11.27 10.57 1.10
N PHE A 95 10.77 11.77 0.84
CA PHE A 95 10.75 12.36 -0.50
C PHE A 95 12.15 12.56 -1.06
N ALA A 96 13.09 13.09 -0.27
CA ALA A 96 14.48 13.23 -0.69
C ALA A 96 15.12 11.88 -1.04
N THR A 97 14.80 10.82 -0.28
CA THR A 97 15.25 9.45 -0.59
C THR A 97 14.67 8.98 -1.92
N ILE A 98 13.38 9.18 -2.14
CA ILE A 98 12.68 8.82 -3.38
C ILE A 98 13.29 9.56 -4.57
N TYR A 99 13.45 10.87 -4.45
CA TYR A 99 13.99 11.75 -5.49
C TYR A 99 15.40 11.32 -5.92
N ASN A 100 16.25 10.93 -4.95
CA ASN A 100 17.60 10.45 -5.23
C ASN A 100 17.66 8.97 -5.68
N THR A 101 16.53 8.26 -5.71
CA THR A 101 16.46 6.87 -6.16
C THR A 101 16.06 6.84 -7.64
N SER A 102 17.04 6.68 -8.54
CA SER A 102 16.83 6.72 -9.99
C SER A 102 15.77 5.75 -10.52
N ASN A 103 15.63 4.59 -9.86
CA ASN A 103 14.70 3.53 -10.23
C ASN A 103 13.60 3.36 -9.18
N PHE A 104 13.16 4.44 -8.53
CA PHE A 104 12.09 4.36 -7.55
C PHE A 104 10.84 3.70 -8.15
N GLY A 105 10.23 2.78 -7.39
CA GLY A 105 9.07 2.01 -7.84
C GLY A 105 9.41 0.83 -8.77
N LEU A 106 10.68 0.63 -9.14
CA LEU A 106 11.14 -0.51 -9.92
C LEU A 106 11.96 -1.46 -9.05
N GLN A 107 11.58 -2.73 -9.03
CA GLN A 107 12.35 -3.79 -8.42
C GLN A 107 13.27 -4.43 -9.47
N PRO A 108 14.52 -4.77 -9.12
CA PRO A 108 15.40 -5.51 -10.01
C PRO A 108 14.79 -6.89 -10.30
N ILE A 109 15.00 -7.38 -11.52
CA ILE A 109 14.52 -8.71 -11.90
C ILE A 109 15.38 -9.76 -11.19
N THR A 110 14.82 -10.36 -10.14
CA THR A 110 15.48 -11.38 -9.32
C THR A 110 14.77 -12.73 -9.38
N SER A 111 13.54 -12.77 -9.91
CA SER A 111 12.74 -13.99 -10.04
C SER A 111 13.30 -14.93 -11.11
N LYS A 112 13.43 -16.22 -10.76
CA LYS A 112 13.68 -17.31 -11.73
C LYS A 112 12.43 -17.67 -12.53
N GLU A 113 11.26 -17.44 -11.97
CA GLU A 113 9.97 -17.70 -12.61
C GLU A 113 9.58 -16.53 -13.52
N ALA A 114 9.12 -16.87 -14.72
CA ALA A 114 8.65 -15.90 -15.71
C ALA A 114 7.12 -15.87 -15.77
N VAL A 115 6.58 -14.68 -16.01
CA VAL A 115 5.15 -14.45 -16.21
C VAL A 115 4.89 -14.18 -17.68
N MET A 116 3.95 -14.92 -18.28
CA MET A 116 3.46 -14.63 -19.62
C MET A 116 2.18 -13.80 -19.53
N VAL A 117 2.12 -12.71 -20.28
CA VAL A 117 0.93 -11.87 -20.41
C VAL A 117 0.47 -11.94 -21.86
N GLU A 118 -0.62 -12.65 -22.10
CA GLU A 118 -1.32 -12.64 -23.38
C GLU A 118 -2.28 -11.45 -23.44
N TYR A 119 -2.21 -10.69 -24.53
CA TYR A 119 -3.19 -9.65 -24.82
C TYR A 119 -3.24 -9.35 -26.32
N SER A 120 -4.15 -8.47 -26.72
CA SER A 120 -4.46 -8.10 -28.10
C SER A 120 -5.14 -9.21 -28.90
N SER A 121 -4.42 -10.30 -29.21
CA SER A 121 -4.85 -11.49 -29.98
C SER A 121 -5.97 -11.24 -31.02
N PRO A 122 -5.83 -10.25 -31.94
CA PRO A 122 -6.87 -9.96 -32.93
C PRO A 122 -6.90 -11.04 -34.03
N ASN A 123 -8.05 -11.20 -34.70
CA ASN A 123 -8.09 -12.00 -35.92
C ASN A 123 -7.40 -11.24 -37.07
N THR A 124 -6.61 -11.94 -37.88
CA THR A 124 -5.77 -11.32 -38.93
C THR A 124 -6.56 -10.84 -40.15
N ASN A 125 -7.82 -11.26 -40.30
CA ASN A 125 -8.68 -10.90 -41.42
C ASN A 125 -9.44 -9.58 -41.23
N LYS A 126 -9.27 -8.88 -40.11
CA LYS A 126 -9.96 -7.60 -39.83
C LYS A 126 -8.96 -6.53 -39.38
N PRO A 127 -9.12 -5.28 -39.85
CA PRO A 127 -8.29 -4.18 -39.36
C PRO A 127 -8.54 -3.92 -37.88
N LEU A 128 -7.51 -3.45 -37.18
CA LEU A 128 -7.65 -2.99 -35.80
C LEU A 128 -8.53 -1.73 -35.74
N HIS A 129 -9.57 -1.79 -34.92
CA HIS A 129 -10.37 -0.62 -34.54
C HIS A 129 -10.19 -0.25 -33.05
N LEU A 130 -10.80 0.87 -32.64
CA LEU A 130 -10.74 1.43 -31.29
C LEU A 130 -11.11 0.44 -30.17
N GLY A 131 -11.94 -0.56 -30.47
CA GLY A 131 -12.32 -1.61 -29.52
C GLY A 131 -11.12 -2.46 -29.06
N HIS A 132 -10.10 -2.63 -29.89
CA HIS A 132 -8.88 -3.36 -29.53
C HIS A 132 -7.93 -2.52 -28.67
N ILE A 133 -8.00 -1.18 -28.75
CA ILE A 133 -7.10 -0.29 -28.02
C ILE A 133 -7.21 -0.52 -26.51
N ARG A 134 -8.42 -0.74 -25.99
CA ARG A 134 -8.61 -1.07 -24.57
C ARG A 134 -7.80 -2.31 -24.17
N ASN A 135 -7.91 -3.40 -24.92
CA ASN A 135 -7.20 -4.64 -24.62
C ASN A 135 -5.67 -4.41 -24.74
N ASN A 136 -5.23 -3.76 -25.82
CA ASN A 136 -3.82 -3.47 -26.06
C ASN A 136 -3.18 -2.67 -24.91
N LEU A 137 -3.84 -1.59 -24.48
CA LEU A 137 -3.34 -0.73 -23.42
C LEU A 137 -3.38 -1.43 -22.05
N LEU A 138 -4.46 -2.13 -21.73
CA LEU A 138 -4.57 -2.86 -20.46
C LEU A 138 -3.51 -3.97 -20.36
N GLY A 139 -3.38 -4.79 -21.39
CA GLY A 139 -2.41 -5.88 -21.41
C GLY A 139 -0.98 -5.38 -21.33
N TYR A 140 -0.65 -4.32 -22.07
CA TYR A 140 0.67 -3.68 -21.99
C TYR A 140 0.95 -3.09 -20.60
N ALA A 141 0.00 -2.35 -20.02
CA ALA A 141 0.14 -1.74 -18.70
C ALA A 141 0.35 -2.79 -17.60
N VAL A 142 -0.45 -3.88 -17.62
CA VAL A 142 -0.30 -5.00 -16.68
C VAL A 142 1.08 -5.64 -16.82
N ALA A 143 1.54 -5.87 -18.05
CA ALA A 143 2.86 -6.45 -18.30
C ALA A 143 4.00 -5.55 -17.77
N GLU A 144 3.91 -4.24 -17.94
CA GLU A 144 4.91 -3.29 -17.40
C GLU A 144 4.86 -3.20 -15.87
N ILE A 145 3.67 -3.21 -15.25
CA ILE A 145 3.55 -3.24 -13.78
C ILE A 145 4.17 -4.52 -13.20
N ILE A 146 3.90 -5.68 -13.82
CA ILE A 146 4.48 -6.96 -13.37
C ILE A 146 6.00 -6.96 -13.54
N LYS A 147 6.51 -6.42 -14.65
CA LYS A 147 7.95 -6.26 -14.89
C LYS A 147 8.59 -5.34 -13.86
N ALA A 148 7.95 -4.19 -13.57
CA ALA A 148 8.38 -3.26 -12.53
C ALA A 148 8.40 -3.92 -11.12
N SER A 149 7.58 -4.95 -10.88
CA SER A 149 7.61 -5.73 -9.64
C SER A 149 8.79 -6.72 -9.53
N GLY A 150 9.74 -6.70 -10.48
CA GLY A 150 10.95 -7.53 -10.46
C GLY A 150 10.76 -8.93 -11.04
N LYS A 151 9.70 -9.14 -11.83
CA LYS A 151 9.45 -10.42 -12.52
C LYS A 151 9.91 -10.35 -13.97
N LYS A 152 10.40 -11.48 -14.49
CA LYS A 152 10.65 -11.64 -15.92
C LYS A 152 9.30 -11.76 -16.64
N VAL A 153 9.01 -10.88 -17.60
CA VAL A 153 7.72 -10.86 -18.31
C VAL A 153 7.90 -11.13 -19.79
N TYR A 154 7.11 -12.06 -20.33
CA TYR A 154 6.95 -12.28 -21.76
C TYR A 154 5.57 -11.79 -22.19
N LYS A 155 5.53 -10.92 -23.20
CA LYS A 155 4.28 -10.47 -23.82
C LYS A 155 4.02 -11.36 -25.03
N THR A 156 2.83 -11.91 -25.13
CA THR A 156 2.46 -12.79 -26.24
C THR A 156 1.14 -12.36 -26.88
N GLN A 157 1.00 -12.71 -28.15
CA GLN A 157 -0.25 -12.61 -28.89
C GLN A 157 -0.52 -13.99 -29.48
N ILE A 158 -1.73 -14.50 -29.32
CA ILE A 158 -2.14 -15.73 -29.98
C ILE A 158 -2.86 -15.34 -31.27
N ILE A 159 -2.15 -15.52 -32.37
CA ILE A 159 -2.68 -15.21 -33.69
C ILE A 159 -3.45 -16.43 -34.20
N ASN A 160 -4.75 -16.24 -34.44
CA ASN A 160 -5.59 -17.27 -35.05
C ASN A 160 -5.50 -17.16 -36.57
N ASP A 161 -4.59 -17.92 -37.18
CA ASP A 161 -4.33 -17.97 -38.62
C ASP A 161 -5.04 -19.13 -39.35
N ARG A 162 -5.72 -20.01 -38.61
CA ARG A 162 -6.41 -21.22 -39.13
C ARG A 162 -7.90 -21.28 -38.82
N GLY A 163 -8.47 -20.21 -38.27
CA GLY A 163 -9.88 -20.14 -37.95
C GLY A 163 -10.77 -20.09 -39.19
N ILE A 164 -12.02 -20.53 -39.06
CA ILE A 164 -13.03 -20.49 -40.14
C ILE A 164 -13.20 -19.10 -40.76
N HIS A 165 -12.97 -18.05 -39.96
CA HIS A 165 -13.02 -16.67 -40.41
C HIS A 165 -11.84 -16.28 -41.30
N ILE A 166 -10.68 -16.93 -41.15
CA ILE A 166 -9.50 -16.71 -42.01
C ILE A 166 -9.64 -17.51 -43.30
N CYS A 167 -9.96 -18.80 -43.19
CA CYS A 167 -10.05 -19.71 -44.34
C CYS A 167 -11.19 -19.38 -45.33
N LYS A 168 -12.12 -18.49 -44.97
CA LYS A 168 -13.22 -18.01 -45.82
C LYS A 168 -12.98 -16.61 -46.41
N SER A 169 -11.86 -15.96 -46.08
CA SER A 169 -11.49 -14.62 -46.58
C SER A 169 -10.86 -14.70 -47.96
#